data_AF-A0A1H9UK29-F1
#
_entry.id   AF-A0A1H9UK29-F1
#
_cell.length_a   1.000
_cell.length_b   1.000
_cell.length_c   1.000
_cell.angle_alpha   90.00
_cell.angle_beta   90.00
_cell.angle_gamma   90.00
#
_symmetry.space_group_name_H-M   'P 1'
#
loop_
_entity.id
_entity.type
_entity.pdbx_description
1 polymer ?
#
loop_
_entity_poly.entity_id
_entity_poly.type
_entity_poly.pdbx_seq_one_letter_code
_entity_poly.pdbx_strand_id
1 'polypeptide(L)' 'MDRFDYTDGDFCMDMGGGMMMDIQGHMMQDMGGGMAMDMESGEMHIVDNNSSFGSTFDDED' A
#
# COMPACT_ATOMS: atom_id res chain seq x y z
N MET A 1 0.78 1.30 -9.67
CA MET A 1 0.48 2.63 -9.11
C MET A 1 1.24 2.70 -7.80
N ASP A 2 2.01 3.75 -7.59
CA ASP A 2 2.83 3.89 -6.37
C ASP A 2 1.92 4.22 -5.18
N ARG A 3 2.20 3.63 -4.01
CA ARG A 3 1.50 3.89 -2.74
C ARG A 3 2.43 4.67 -1.83
N PHE A 4 1.92 5.65 -1.12
CA PHE A 4 2.72 6.42 -0.15
C PHE A 4 2.68 5.74 1.21
N ASP A 5 3.83 5.49 1.83
CA ASP A 5 3.94 5.02 3.21
C ASP A 5 3.94 6.22 4.16
N TYR A 6 2.91 6.29 5.00
CA TYR A 6 2.75 7.33 6.03
C TYR A 6 3.61 7.08 7.27
N THR A 7 4.15 5.87 7.42
CA THR A 7 5.01 5.45 8.53
C THR A 7 6.41 5.98 8.34
N ASP A 8 6.99 5.70 7.16
CA ASP A 8 8.37 6.05 6.83
C ASP A 8 8.48 7.33 5.99
N GLY A 9 7.37 7.77 5.38
CA GLY A 9 7.33 8.96 4.54
C GLY A 9 7.98 8.76 3.17
N ASP A 10 8.01 7.52 2.67
CA ASP A 10 8.50 7.16 1.35
C ASP A 10 7.41 6.50 0.48
N PHE A 11 7.78 6.01 -0.71
CA PHE A 11 6.83 5.42 -1.65
C PHE A 11 7.07 3.91 -1.78
N CYS A 12 6.01 3.12 -1.68
CA CYS A 12 6.00 1.71 -2.00
C CYS A 12 5.51 1.49 -3.43
N MET A 13 6.26 0.72 -4.20
CA MET A 13 5.85 0.23 -5.51
C MET A 13 4.98 -1.01 -5.33
N ASP A 14 3.73 -0.95 -5.80
CA ASP A 14 2.85 -2.11 -5.85
C ASP A 14 3.31 -3.07 -6.96
N MET A 15 3.81 -4.24 -6.56
CA MET A 15 4.24 -5.32 -7.46
C MET A 15 3.08 -6.21 -7.92
N GLY A 16 1.87 -5.98 -7.40
CA GLY A 16 0.68 -6.77 -7.69
C GLY A 16 0.57 -8.03 -6.85
N GLY A 17 -0.64 -8.60 -6.80
CA GLY A 17 -0.91 -9.80 -6.00
C GLY A 17 -0.84 -9.58 -4.48
N GLY A 18 -0.93 -8.33 -4.03
CA GLY A 18 -0.82 -7.97 -2.61
C GLY A 18 0.63 -7.91 -2.10
N MET A 19 1.61 -7.73 -3.00
CA MET A 19 3.03 -7.55 -2.65
C MET A 19 3.50 -6.15 -3.07
N MET A 20 4.28 -5.51 -2.22
CA MET A 20 4.80 -4.16 -2.40
C MET A 20 6.29 -4.12 -2.06
N MET A 21 7.02 -3.14 -2.60
CA MET A 21 8.43 -2.91 -2.30
C MET A 21 8.65 -1.43 -2.06
N ASP A 22 9.26 -1.06 -0.94
CA ASP A 22 9.60 0.34 -0.67
C ASP A 22 10.75 0.83 -1.58
N ILE A 23 11.06 2.12 -1.55
CA ILE A 23 12.17 2.66 -2.37
C ILE A 23 13.55 2.19 -1.88
N GLN A 24 13.63 1.69 -0.65
CA GLN A 24 14.85 1.29 0.03
C GLN A 24 15.22 -0.17 -0.29
N GLY A 25 14.27 -0.93 -0.83
CA GLY A 25 14.40 -2.34 -1.22
C GLY A 25 13.79 -3.33 -0.23
N HIS A 26 13.09 -2.88 0.81
CA HIS A 26 12.36 -3.75 1.73
C HIS A 26 11.07 -4.24 1.08
N MET A 27 10.73 -5.51 1.34
CA MET A 27 9.51 -6.11 0.81
C MET A 27 8.38 -6.01 1.82
N MET A 28 7.27 -5.44 1.38
CA MET A 28 6.07 -5.28 2.19
C MET A 28 4.91 -6.13 1.62
N GLN A 29 4.11 -6.70 2.49
CA GLN A 29 2.89 -7.41 2.13
C GLN A 29 1.67 -6.49 2.33
N ASP A 30 0.88 -6.30 1.28
CA ASP A 30 -0.39 -5.56 1.35
C ASP A 30 -1.43 -6.41 2.11
N MET A 31 -1.88 -5.89 3.24
CA MET A 31 -2.97 -6.47 4.01
C MET A 31 -4.34 -5.94 3.55
N GLY A 32 -4.36 -5.01 2.59
CA GLY A 32 -5.57 -4.34 2.11
C GLY A 32 -6.02 -3.23 3.04
N GLY A 33 -6.91 -2.37 2.54
CA GLY A 33 -7.46 -1.26 3.35
C GLY A 33 -6.46 -0.17 3.71
N GLY A 34 -5.32 -0.09 3.01
CA GLY A 34 -4.26 0.90 3.28
C GLY A 34 -3.26 0.47 4.35
N MET A 35 -3.09 -0.84 4.53
CA MET A 35 -2.17 -1.40 5.51
C MET A 35 -1.19 -2.32 4.81
N ALA A 36 0.08 -2.16 5.12
CA ALA A 36 1.20 -2.97 4.67
C ALA A 36 1.91 -3.59 5.87
N MET A 37 2.58 -4.72 5.69
CA MET A 37 3.42 -5.33 6.70
C MET A 37 4.81 -5.59 6.13
N ASP A 38 5.85 -5.11 6.78
CA ASP A 38 7.23 -5.38 6.39
C ASP A 38 7.58 -6.85 6.68
N MET A 39 8.11 -7.55 5.67
CA MET A 39 8.55 -8.94 5.80
C MET A 39 9.98 -9.08 6.36
N GLU A 40 10.78 -8.02 6.40
CA GLU A 40 12.10 -8.03 7.02
C GLU A 40 12.04 -7.73 8.52
N SER A 41 11.31 -6.68 8.93
CA SER A 41 11.16 -6.32 10.34
C SER A 41 9.92 -6.91 11.04
N GLY A 42 8.84 -7.20 10.29
CA GLY A 42 7.54 -7.57 10.85
C GLY A 42 6.71 -6.38 11.34
N GLU A 43 7.13 -5.14 11.06
CA GLU A 43 6.40 -3.93 11.43
C GLU A 43 5.20 -3.69 10.50
N MET A 44 4.19 -2.97 11.01
CA MET A 44 2.97 -2.65 10.29
C MET A 44 3.05 -1.20 9.81
N HIS A 45 2.95 -1.01 8.50
CA HIS A 45 3.09 0.26 7.84
C HIS A 45 1.72 0.70 7.28
N ILE A 46 1.43 2.00 7.39
CA ILE A 46 0.20 2.58 6.86
C ILE A 46 0.52 3.09 5.46
N VAL A 47 -0.05 2.47 4.44
CA VAL A 47 0.19 2.83 3.04
C VAL A 47 -1.07 3.38 2.39
N ASP A 48 -0.90 4.24 1.40
CA ASP A 48 -2.02 4.82 0.69
C ASP A 48 -2.86 3.74 -0.01
N ASN A 49 -4.16 3.72 0.27
CA ASN A 49 -5.07 2.80 -0.39
C ASN A 49 -5.61 3.45 -1.67
N ASN A 50 -4.97 3.17 -2.80
CA ASN A 50 -5.41 3.70 -4.08
C ASN A 50 -6.65 2.99 -4.66
N SER A 51 -7.42 2.25 -3.84
CA SER A 51 -8.66 1.60 -4.30
C SER A 51 -9.81 2.58 -4.57
N SER A 52 -9.66 3.88 -4.30
CA SER A 52 -10.76 4.84 -4.52
C SER A 52 -10.29 6.28 -4.82
N PHE A 53 -9.75 6.52 -6.02
CA PHE A 53 -10.11 7.76 -6.75
C PHE A 53 -10.89 7.49 -8.04
N GLY A 54 -11.36 6.25 -8.26
CA GLY A 54 -11.98 5.88 -9.55
C GLY A 54 -13.11 4.86 -9.56
N SER A 55 -13.56 4.27 -8.43
CA SER A 55 -14.54 3.16 -8.54
C SER A 55 -15.51 2.95 -7.37
N THR A 56 -15.92 4.00 -6.64
CA THR A 56 -16.97 3.84 -5.60
C THR A 56 -17.95 5.02 -5.50
N PHE A 57 -18.15 5.77 -6.59
CA PHE A 57 -19.36 6.59 -6.77
C PHE A 57 -20.26 5.99 -7.87
N ASP A 58 -20.28 4.65 -7.95
CA ASP A 58 -21.30 3.89 -8.66
C ASP A 58 -22.19 3.28 -7.57
N ASP A 59 -23.10 4.11 -7.03
CA ASP A 59 -24.41 3.77 -6.42
C ASP A 59 -24.96 5.02 -5.70
N GLU A 60 -25.79 5.82 -6.38
CA GLU A 60 -27.18 6.17 -6.02
C GLU A 60 -27.72 7.31 -6.93
N ASP A 61 -28.85 7.00 -7.59
CA ASP A 61 -29.72 7.76 -8.54
C ASP A 61 -29.36 7.86 -10.04
#